data_AF-A0A931GX22-F1
#
_entry.id   AF-A0A931GX22-F1
#
_cell.length_a   1.000
_cell.length_b   1.000
_cell.length_c   1.000
_cell.angle_alpha   90.00
_cell.angle_beta   90.00
_cell.angle_gamma   90.00
#
_symmetry.space_group_name_H-M   'P 1'
#
loop_
_entity.id
_entity.type
_entity.pdbx_description
1 polymer ?
#
loop_
_entity_poly.entity_id
_entity_poly.type
_entity_poly.pdbx_seq_one_letter_code
_entity_poly.pdbx_strand_id
1 'polypeptide(L)'
;MNKESGAKKKEAIRQEKRKIKKEIRKKIEESKLQKAAATNGFLKKRLEAEKTAKNNDKPNSTTPQRPVNRPSNTTAPRYKQGKPVKQTYQQITQKPQQQKESEAEQMPLNKYIAHAGICGRREAADLVKEGKVKVNGSIVYEPGYKVGAADKVVFKGKQLYAQKNPVYILLNKPKDYITTAKDPEGRKTVLDLLKGATDERIYPVGRLDRNTTGVLVLTNDGELAQKLTHPSFEIKKIYEVRLDKPVAKKDLEAILAGVTLEDGFINADAVSYADAKDKSVIGIEIHSGRNRIVRRIFEHLGYDVKNLDRVMFANLTKKNVDRGKWRFLTEKEVRLLKYMNKSFVRNKKEE
;
A
#
# COMPACT_ATOMS: atom_id res chain seq x y z
N MET A 1 -62.46 -4.26 32.38
CA MET A 1 -62.05 -3.40 31.25
C MET A 1 -60.60 -2.97 31.50
N ASN A 2 -59.56 -3.12 30.68
CA ASN A 2 -59.33 -3.61 29.33
C ASN A 2 -57.88 -4.17 29.28
N LYS A 3 -57.69 -5.50 29.26
CA LYS A 3 -56.36 -6.13 29.03
C LYS A 3 -56.04 -6.38 27.55
N GLU A 4 -56.88 -5.94 26.62
CA GLU A 4 -56.74 -6.18 25.17
C GLU A 4 -55.75 -5.26 24.43
N SER A 5 -55.18 -4.21 25.05
CA SER A 5 -54.45 -3.17 24.28
C SER A 5 -52.97 -3.48 24.00
N GLY A 6 -52.31 -4.31 24.80
CA GLY A 6 -50.87 -4.59 24.68
C GLY A 6 -50.51 -5.62 23.61
N ALA A 7 -51.28 -6.70 23.51
CA ALA A 7 -51.05 -7.77 22.54
C ALA A 7 -51.36 -7.29 21.10
N LYS A 8 -52.46 -6.57 20.90
CA LYS A 8 -52.85 -5.98 19.60
C LYS A 8 -51.80 -4.98 19.08
N LYS A 9 -51.17 -4.18 19.95
CA LYS A 9 -50.08 -3.26 19.58
C LYS A 9 -48.79 -4.00 19.15
N LYS A 10 -48.40 -5.08 19.83
CA LYS A 10 -47.23 -5.88 19.43
C LYS A 10 -47.46 -6.61 18.11
N GLU A 11 -48.66 -7.13 17.89
CA GLU A 11 -49.08 -7.76 16.63
C GLU A 11 -49.00 -6.77 15.46
N ALA A 12 -49.51 -5.55 15.64
CA ALA A 12 -49.48 -4.49 14.64
C ALA A 12 -48.04 -4.09 14.24
N ILE A 13 -47.15 -3.88 15.21
CA ILE A 13 -45.73 -3.55 14.95
C ILE A 13 -45.03 -4.71 14.20
N ARG A 14 -45.38 -5.96 14.51
CA ARG A 14 -44.80 -7.13 13.84
C ARG A 14 -45.28 -7.24 12.39
N GLN A 15 -46.55 -6.92 12.12
CA GLN A 15 -47.10 -6.88 10.77
C GLN A 15 -46.51 -5.73 9.94
N GLU A 16 -46.29 -4.57 10.54
CA GLU A 16 -45.67 -3.40 9.91
C GLU A 16 -44.20 -3.68 9.53
N LYS A 17 -43.40 -4.26 10.44
CA LYS A 17 -42.03 -4.69 10.13
C LYS A 17 -41.96 -5.74 9.02
N ARG A 18 -42.96 -6.63 8.91
CA ARG A 18 -43.06 -7.60 7.82
C ARG A 18 -43.38 -6.94 6.47
N LYS A 19 -44.26 -5.93 6.46
CA LYS A 19 -44.58 -5.14 5.26
C LYS A 19 -43.34 -4.38 4.76
N ILE A 20 -42.66 -3.66 5.65
CA ILE A 20 -41.43 -2.92 5.33
C ILE A 20 -40.34 -3.85 4.77
N LYS A 21 -40.13 -5.02 5.40
CA LYS A 21 -39.14 -6.00 4.92
C LYS A 21 -39.49 -6.55 3.53
N LYS A 22 -40.78 -6.76 3.23
CA LYS A 22 -41.25 -7.22 1.91
C LYS A 22 -41.05 -6.14 0.85
N GLU A 23 -41.27 -4.89 1.20
CA GLU A 23 -41.11 -3.74 0.30
C GLU A 23 -39.64 -3.45 -0.02
N ILE A 24 -38.76 -3.52 0.97
CA ILE A 24 -37.30 -3.42 0.77
C ILE A 24 -36.81 -4.55 -0.15
N ARG A 25 -37.30 -5.78 0.05
CA ARG A 25 -36.90 -6.93 -0.78
C ARG A 25 -37.35 -6.73 -2.23
N LYS A 26 -38.55 -6.20 -2.46
CA LYS A 26 -39.08 -5.88 -3.78
C LYS A 26 -38.26 -4.78 -4.47
N LYS A 27 -37.89 -3.71 -3.75
CA LYS A 27 -37.01 -2.65 -4.27
C LYS A 27 -35.61 -3.15 -4.64
N ILE A 28 -35.04 -4.07 -3.86
CA ILE A 28 -33.74 -4.69 -4.17
C ILE A 28 -33.83 -5.55 -5.44
N GLU A 29 -34.94 -6.27 -5.61
CA GLU A 29 -35.17 -7.13 -6.78
C GLU A 29 -35.40 -6.30 -8.06
N GLU A 30 -36.19 -5.23 -7.97
CA GLU A 30 -36.38 -4.26 -9.06
C GLU A 30 -35.07 -3.56 -9.43
N SER A 31 -34.24 -3.16 -8.46
CA SER A 31 -32.92 -2.58 -8.71
C SER A 31 -31.95 -3.57 -9.39
N LYS A 32 -32.01 -4.85 -9.02
CA LYS A 32 -31.24 -5.91 -9.70
C LYS A 32 -31.72 -6.12 -11.13
N LEU A 33 -33.03 -6.11 -11.37
CA LEU A 33 -33.59 -6.24 -12.72
C LEU A 33 -33.19 -5.06 -13.61
N GLN A 34 -33.25 -3.83 -13.09
CA GLN A 34 -32.83 -2.62 -13.81
C GLN A 34 -31.32 -2.64 -14.15
N LYS A 35 -30.47 -3.08 -13.21
CA LYS A 35 -29.03 -3.24 -13.47
C LYS A 35 -28.74 -4.33 -14.51
N ALA A 36 -29.46 -5.45 -14.46
CA ALA A 36 -29.33 -6.52 -15.47
C ALA A 36 -29.77 -6.04 -16.87
N ALA A 37 -30.88 -5.28 -16.95
CA ALA A 37 -31.34 -4.68 -18.21
C ALA A 37 -30.34 -3.66 -18.79
N ALA A 38 -29.73 -2.82 -17.94
CA ALA A 38 -28.70 -1.87 -18.36
C ALA A 38 -27.42 -2.57 -18.87
N THR A 39 -27.04 -3.68 -18.24
CA THR A 39 -25.86 -4.47 -18.62
C THR A 39 -26.09 -5.19 -19.96
N ASN A 40 -27.29 -5.74 -20.17
CA ASN A 40 -27.68 -6.36 -21.44
C ASN A 40 -27.80 -5.33 -22.59
N GLY A 41 -28.29 -4.11 -22.29
CA GLY A 41 -28.28 -3.00 -23.25
C GLY A 41 -26.88 -2.59 -23.70
N PHE A 42 -25.92 -2.57 -22.76
CA PHE A 42 -24.52 -2.28 -23.05
C PHE A 42 -23.85 -3.38 -23.90
N LEU A 43 -24.12 -4.65 -23.60
CA LEU A 43 -23.61 -5.78 -24.37
C LEU A 43 -24.15 -5.80 -25.80
N LYS A 44 -25.45 -5.50 -25.98
CA LYS A 44 -26.09 -5.44 -27.30
C LYS A 44 -25.49 -4.31 -28.16
N LYS A 45 -25.27 -3.13 -27.57
CA LYS A 45 -24.66 -1.98 -28.25
C LYS A 45 -23.21 -2.24 -28.68
N ARG A 46 -22.48 -3.03 -27.88
CA ARG A 46 -21.09 -3.44 -28.17
C ARG A 46 -21.01 -4.52 -29.26
N LEU A 47 -21.93 -5.47 -29.28
CA LEU A 47 -22.04 -6.50 -30.32
C LEU A 47 -22.50 -5.91 -31.68
N GLU A 48 -23.34 -4.87 -31.66
CA GLU A 48 -23.72 -4.13 -32.88
C GLU A 48 -22.54 -3.31 -33.44
N ALA A 49 -21.71 -2.72 -32.57
CA ALA A 49 -20.49 -2.01 -32.96
C ALA A 49 -19.38 -2.94 -33.50
N GLU A 50 -19.26 -4.17 -33.00
CA GLU A 50 -18.34 -5.18 -33.55
C GLU A 50 -18.81 -5.75 -34.90
N LYS A 51 -20.11 -5.74 -35.18
CA LYS A 51 -20.66 -6.15 -36.48
C LYS A 51 -20.45 -5.10 -37.57
N THR A 52 -20.51 -3.80 -37.24
CA THR A 52 -20.21 -2.73 -38.19
C THR A 52 -18.71 -2.62 -38.51
N ALA A 53 -17.83 -3.00 -37.58
CA ALA A 53 -16.38 -3.00 -37.81
C ALA A 53 -15.87 -4.16 -38.71
N LYS A 54 -16.66 -5.24 -38.88
CA LYS A 54 -16.26 -6.41 -39.70
C LYS A 54 -16.64 -6.33 -41.18
N ASN A 55 -17.34 -5.28 -41.62
CA ASN A 55 -17.80 -5.14 -43.00
C ASN A 55 -16.86 -4.31 -43.91
N ASN A 56 -15.71 -3.85 -43.43
CA ASN A 56 -14.85 -2.93 -44.19
C ASN A 56 -13.48 -3.47 -44.63
N ASP A 57 -13.21 -4.77 -44.57
CA ASP A 57 -11.94 -5.31 -45.06
C ASP A 57 -12.10 -6.52 -45.98
N LYS A 58 -11.77 -6.32 -47.26
CA LYS A 58 -11.24 -7.30 -48.24
C LYS A 58 -10.86 -6.57 -49.55
N PRO A 59 -9.96 -7.13 -50.39
CA PRO A 59 -8.59 -7.57 -50.11
C PRO A 59 -7.59 -7.13 -51.22
N ASN A 60 -6.27 -7.25 -51.01
CA ASN A 60 -5.38 -7.51 -52.14
C ASN A 60 -4.22 -8.46 -51.75
N SER A 61 -4.18 -9.61 -52.43
CA SER A 61 -3.13 -10.63 -52.41
C SER A 61 -1.84 -10.09 -53.02
N THR A 62 -0.63 -10.53 -52.65
CA THR A 62 0.03 -11.73 -53.20
C THR A 62 1.30 -12.03 -52.40
N THR A 63 1.52 -13.30 -52.04
CA THR A 63 2.68 -13.80 -51.29
C THR A 63 3.73 -14.39 -52.25
N PRO A 64 5.04 -14.25 -51.99
CA PRO A 64 6.02 -15.21 -52.51
C PRO A 64 6.64 -16.07 -51.40
N GLN A 65 6.74 -17.36 -51.70
CA GLN A 65 7.33 -18.42 -50.89
C GLN A 65 8.86 -18.33 -50.82
N ARG A 66 9.41 -18.93 -49.76
CA ARG A 66 10.83 -19.00 -49.42
C ARG A 66 11.46 -20.26 -50.05
N PRO A 67 12.61 -20.18 -50.75
CA PRO A 67 13.31 -21.38 -51.21
C PRO A 67 14.29 -21.92 -50.17
N VAL A 68 14.62 -23.20 -50.37
CA VAL A 68 15.28 -24.16 -49.49
C VAL A 68 16.78 -24.30 -49.82
N ASN A 69 17.58 -24.60 -48.78
CA ASN A 69 18.93 -25.21 -48.77
C ASN A 69 20.22 -24.43 -49.20
N ARG A 70 21.12 -24.33 -48.20
CA ARG A 70 22.62 -24.40 -48.08
C ARG A 70 23.47 -24.79 -49.33
N PRO A 71 24.83 -24.68 -49.35
CA PRO A 71 25.81 -24.12 -48.37
C PRO A 71 27.05 -23.37 -48.98
N SER A 72 27.94 -22.94 -48.06
CA SER A 72 29.42 -23.05 -48.11
C SER A 72 30.29 -21.80 -48.34
N ASN A 73 31.38 -21.80 -47.57
CA ASN A 73 32.46 -20.84 -47.43
C ASN A 73 32.99 -20.26 -48.75
N THR A 74 33.36 -18.98 -48.74
CA THR A 74 34.73 -18.53 -49.04
C THR A 74 34.86 -17.00 -48.82
N THR A 75 35.90 -16.65 -48.07
CA THR A 75 36.82 -15.51 -48.25
C THR A 75 36.31 -14.16 -48.79
N ALA A 76 36.58 -13.11 -48.01
CA ALA A 76 36.30 -11.69 -48.26
C ALA A 76 36.74 -11.14 -49.64
N PRO A 77 36.13 -10.02 -50.08
CA PRO A 77 36.96 -8.86 -50.38
C PRO A 77 36.39 -7.49 -49.93
N ARG A 78 37.27 -6.75 -49.24
CA ARG A 78 37.72 -5.38 -49.53
C ARG A 78 36.67 -4.31 -49.92
N TYR A 79 36.45 -3.42 -48.97
CA TYR A 79 35.78 -2.11 -49.09
C TYR A 79 36.30 -1.27 -50.27
N LYS A 80 35.41 -0.73 -51.10
CA LYS A 80 35.65 0.45 -51.95
C LYS A 80 34.72 1.58 -51.51
N GLN A 81 35.32 2.73 -51.26
CA GLN A 81 34.71 3.98 -50.82
C GLN A 81 33.78 4.58 -51.88
N GLY A 82 32.67 5.21 -51.43
CA GLY A 82 31.79 5.96 -52.31
C GLY A 82 30.70 6.78 -51.59
N LYS A 83 31.07 8.01 -51.20
CA LYS A 83 30.28 9.25 -50.98
C LYS A 83 29.26 9.35 -49.82
N PRO A 84 29.30 10.42 -49.00
CA PRO A 84 28.42 10.61 -47.86
C PRO A 84 27.07 11.20 -48.28
N VAL A 85 25.96 10.58 -47.88
CA VAL A 85 24.62 11.16 -47.99
C VAL A 85 24.37 12.00 -46.74
N LYS A 86 24.15 13.31 -46.94
CA LYS A 86 23.81 14.27 -45.89
C LYS A 86 22.48 13.89 -45.23
N GLN A 87 22.50 13.53 -43.94
CA GLN A 87 21.30 13.43 -43.12
C GLN A 87 20.92 14.81 -42.61
N THR A 88 19.82 15.35 -43.15
CA THR A 88 19.17 16.56 -42.66
C THR A 88 18.48 16.24 -41.34
N TYR A 89 19.11 16.55 -40.21
CA TYR A 89 18.44 16.57 -38.92
C TYR A 89 17.61 17.85 -38.81
N GLN A 90 16.29 17.74 -38.85
CA GLN A 90 15.41 18.80 -38.39
C GLN A 90 15.65 19.01 -36.90
N GLN A 91 16.20 20.18 -36.55
CA GLN A 91 16.41 20.58 -35.17
C GLN A 91 15.05 20.79 -34.51
N ILE A 92 14.69 19.88 -33.60
CA ILE A 92 13.60 20.13 -32.64
C ILE A 92 14.15 21.16 -31.65
N THR A 93 13.83 22.43 -31.88
CA THR A 93 14.09 23.51 -30.93
C THR A 93 13.26 23.24 -29.68
N GLN A 94 13.91 22.66 -28.67
CA GLN A 94 13.34 22.51 -27.34
C GLN A 94 13.13 23.92 -26.78
N LYS A 95 11.87 24.36 -26.70
CA LYS A 95 11.50 25.51 -25.87
C LYS A 95 12.03 25.26 -24.46
N PRO A 96 12.70 26.23 -23.81
CA PRO A 96 13.18 26.05 -22.45
C PRO A 96 11.97 25.78 -21.56
N GLN A 97 11.86 24.56 -21.04
CA GLN A 97 11.00 24.31 -19.89
C GLN A 97 11.56 25.17 -18.78
N GLN A 98 10.85 26.25 -18.45
CA GLN A 98 11.05 26.99 -17.22
C GLN A 98 11.04 25.97 -16.07
N GLN A 99 12.23 25.64 -15.58
CA GLN A 99 12.38 24.99 -14.29
C GLN A 99 11.72 25.94 -13.31
N LYS A 100 10.55 25.56 -12.77
CA LYS A 100 10.13 26.09 -11.48
C LYS A 100 11.28 25.76 -10.55
N GLU A 101 12.10 26.75 -10.22
CA GLU A 101 12.91 26.72 -9.02
C GLU A 101 11.96 26.29 -7.92
N SER A 102 12.17 25.08 -7.41
CA SER A 102 11.43 24.58 -6.25
C SER A 102 11.60 25.63 -5.17
N GLU A 103 10.52 26.20 -4.64
CA GLU A 103 10.54 26.81 -3.31
C GLU A 103 11.40 25.89 -2.45
N ALA A 104 12.54 26.41 -1.96
CA ALA A 104 13.48 25.62 -1.21
C ALA A 104 12.69 24.89 -0.13
N GLU A 105 12.61 23.56 -0.25
CA GLU A 105 11.65 22.76 0.51
C GLU A 105 12.07 22.81 1.98
N GLN A 106 11.54 23.80 2.71
CA GLN A 106 11.92 24.05 4.09
C GLN A 106 11.31 22.97 4.96
N MET A 107 12.13 22.37 5.82
CA MET A 107 11.67 21.37 6.78
C MET A 107 11.96 21.79 8.23
N PRO A 108 11.15 21.34 9.20
CA PRO A 108 11.46 21.58 10.62
C PRO A 108 12.83 21.02 11.02
N LEU A 109 13.53 21.72 11.91
CA LEU A 109 14.87 21.39 12.38
C LEU A 109 14.93 19.98 12.99
N ASN A 110 13.93 19.60 13.78
CA ASN A 110 13.85 18.25 14.33
C ASN A 110 13.68 17.16 13.26
N LYS A 111 13.01 17.46 12.14
CA LYS A 111 12.89 16.57 10.97
C LYS A 111 14.24 16.49 10.25
N TYR A 112 14.91 17.62 10.05
CA TYR A 112 16.23 17.67 9.42
C TYR A 112 17.27 16.83 10.16
N ILE A 113 17.38 16.99 11.48
CA ILE A 113 18.33 16.22 12.31
C ILE A 113 18.03 14.71 12.24
N ALA A 114 16.76 14.33 12.25
CA ALA A 114 16.36 12.94 12.10
C ALA A 114 16.68 12.38 10.70
N HIS A 115 16.46 13.18 9.65
CA HIS A 115 16.85 12.84 8.27
C HIS A 115 18.37 12.79 8.06
N ALA A 116 19.14 13.50 8.88
CA ALA A 116 20.60 13.40 8.92
C ALA A 116 21.10 12.12 9.62
N GLY A 117 20.19 11.26 10.11
CA GLY A 117 20.53 9.96 10.69
C GLY A 117 21.02 10.01 12.14
N ILE A 118 20.98 11.17 12.82
CA ILE A 118 21.54 11.33 14.16
C ILE A 118 20.72 10.59 15.23
N CYS A 119 19.40 10.76 15.21
CA CYS A 119 18.51 10.21 16.23
C CYS A 119 17.06 10.18 15.74
N GLY A 120 16.12 9.68 16.57
CA GLY A 120 14.70 9.78 16.26
C GLY A 120 14.21 11.23 16.28
N ARG A 121 13.08 11.52 15.62
CA ARG A 121 12.52 12.89 15.56
C ARG A 121 12.19 13.50 16.94
N ARG A 122 11.79 12.67 17.92
CA ARG A 122 11.49 13.11 19.29
C ARG A 122 12.77 13.46 20.04
N GLU A 123 13.75 12.56 20.02
CA GLU A 123 15.09 12.80 20.58
C GLU A 123 15.73 14.04 19.93
N ALA A 124 15.56 14.23 18.63
CA ALA A 124 16.02 15.43 17.93
C ALA A 124 15.37 16.71 18.47
N ALA A 125 14.08 16.67 18.81
CA ALA A 125 13.40 17.81 19.41
C ALA A 125 13.95 18.12 20.81
N ASP A 126 14.28 17.09 21.58
CA ASP A 126 14.88 17.25 22.91
C ASP A 126 16.29 17.84 22.80
N LEU A 127 17.13 17.35 21.88
CA LEU A 127 18.46 17.91 21.61
C LEU A 127 18.42 19.38 21.19
N VAL A 128 17.41 19.79 20.42
CA VAL A 128 17.20 21.19 20.04
C VAL A 128 16.80 22.03 21.25
N LYS A 129 15.85 21.57 22.07
CA LYS A 129 15.45 22.26 23.30
C LYS A 129 16.59 22.41 24.31
N GLU A 130 17.51 21.45 24.34
CA GLU A 130 18.73 21.49 25.17
C GLU A 130 19.81 22.43 24.62
N GLY A 131 19.59 23.10 23.48
CA GLY A 131 20.55 24.04 22.88
C GLY A 131 21.78 23.36 22.27
N LYS A 132 21.72 22.06 21.97
CA LYS A 132 22.85 21.29 21.43
C LYS A 132 23.06 21.46 19.92
N VAL A 133 22.18 22.20 19.25
CA VAL A 133 22.16 22.37 17.78
C VAL A 133 22.31 23.85 17.42
N LYS A 134 23.17 24.13 16.44
CA LYS A 134 23.35 25.46 15.86
C LYS A 134 22.85 25.49 14.42
N VAL A 135 22.21 26.58 14.02
CA VAL A 135 21.84 26.86 12.63
C VAL A 135 22.48 28.19 12.23
N ASN A 136 23.27 28.19 11.15
CA ASN A 136 23.99 29.36 10.64
C ASN A 136 24.84 30.09 11.71
N GLY A 137 25.37 29.33 12.69
CA GLY A 137 26.20 29.85 13.78
C GLY A 137 25.45 30.15 15.09
N SER A 138 24.13 30.29 15.05
CA SER A 138 23.30 30.61 16.22
C SER A 138 22.66 29.36 16.82
N ILE A 139 22.61 29.28 18.16
CA ILE A 139 21.90 28.18 18.86
C ILE A 139 20.40 28.39 18.68
N VAL A 140 19.69 27.34 18.27
CA VAL A 140 18.24 27.34 18.09
C VAL A 140 17.62 26.41 19.13
N TYR A 141 16.61 26.91 19.83
CA TYR A 141 15.87 26.15 20.87
C TYR A 141 14.51 25.65 20.41
N GLU A 142 14.06 26.08 19.23
CA GLU A 142 12.75 25.73 18.68
C GLU A 142 12.85 24.52 17.75
N PRO A 143 12.28 23.34 18.09
CA PRO A 143 12.31 22.16 17.23
C PRO A 143 11.59 22.34 15.89
N GLY A 144 10.64 23.29 15.84
CA GLY A 144 9.85 23.65 14.67
C GLY A 144 10.56 24.60 13.71
N TYR A 145 11.72 25.14 14.08
CA TYR A 145 12.48 26.09 13.27
C TYR A 145 12.70 25.53 11.86
N LYS A 146 12.35 26.29 10.83
CA LYS A 146 12.41 25.83 9.45
C LYS A 146 13.83 26.00 8.92
N VAL A 147 14.39 24.91 8.39
CA VAL A 147 15.69 24.89 7.71
C VAL A 147 15.53 24.42 6.27
N GLY A 148 16.20 25.12 5.36
CA GLY A 148 16.31 24.77 3.94
C GLY A 148 17.66 24.16 3.60
N ALA A 149 17.87 23.88 2.31
CA ALA A 149 19.12 23.31 1.81
C ALA A 149 20.35 24.24 1.95
N ALA A 150 20.12 25.56 2.02
CA ALA A 150 21.17 26.55 2.18
C ALA A 150 21.66 26.72 3.63
N ASP A 151 20.86 26.28 4.61
CA ASP A 151 21.16 26.47 6.02
C ASP A 151 22.23 25.50 6.53
N LYS A 152 23.19 26.02 7.29
CA LYS A 152 24.25 25.23 7.94
C LYS A 152 23.79 24.77 9.31
N VAL A 153 23.32 23.54 9.40
CA VAL A 153 22.96 22.89 10.67
C VAL A 153 24.17 22.17 11.25
N VAL A 154 24.55 22.47 12.49
CA VAL A 154 25.72 21.91 13.18
C VAL A 154 25.31 21.26 14.50
N PHE A 155 25.76 20.03 14.73
CA PHE A 155 25.58 19.31 15.99
C PHE A 155 26.94 18.78 16.47
N LYS A 156 27.28 19.04 17.74
CA LYS A 156 28.59 18.68 18.34
C LYS A 156 29.80 19.08 17.46
N GLY A 157 29.74 20.27 16.87
CA GLY A 157 30.82 20.81 16.02
C GLY A 157 30.91 20.21 14.62
N LYS A 158 30.05 19.26 14.25
CA LYS A 158 29.98 18.68 12.89
C LYS A 158 28.77 19.21 12.14
N GLN A 159 28.98 19.64 10.90
CA GLN A 159 27.88 19.99 10.01
C GLN A 159 27.09 18.75 9.64
N LEU A 160 25.76 18.84 9.75
CA LEU A 160 24.84 17.78 9.40
C LEU A 160 24.43 17.92 7.93
N TYR A 161 24.24 16.77 7.29
CA TYR A 161 23.67 16.69 5.95
C TYR A 161 22.51 15.68 5.98
N ALA A 162 21.40 16.02 5.35
CA ALA A 162 20.31 15.06 5.17
C ALA A 162 20.82 13.86 4.36
N GLN A 163 20.46 12.64 4.78
CA GLN A 163 20.80 11.42 4.06
C GLN A 163 20.23 11.49 2.64
N LYS A 164 21.11 11.29 1.65
CA LYS A 164 20.73 11.34 0.22
C LYS A 164 20.33 9.98 -0.35
N ASN A 165 20.65 8.90 0.35
CA ASN A 165 20.47 7.54 -0.12
C ASN A 165 19.24 6.91 0.53
N PRO A 166 18.07 6.92 -0.14
CA PRO A 166 16.90 6.26 0.41
C PRO A 166 17.09 4.74 0.33
N VAL A 167 16.93 4.08 1.47
CA VAL A 167 17.01 2.63 1.62
C VAL A 167 15.61 2.06 1.79
N TYR A 168 15.31 0.98 1.08
CA TYR A 168 14.02 0.31 1.17
C TYR A 168 14.22 -1.19 1.31
N ILE A 169 13.82 -1.74 2.45
CA ILE A 169 14.02 -3.14 2.77
C ILE A 169 12.67 -3.80 3.07
N LEU A 170 12.46 -4.98 2.50
CA LEU A 170 11.38 -5.88 2.88
C LEU A 170 11.94 -6.98 3.78
N LEU A 171 11.42 -7.04 5.00
CA LEU A 171 11.71 -8.07 5.99
C LEU A 171 10.52 -9.03 6.07
N ASN A 172 10.79 -10.33 6.01
CA ASN A 172 9.82 -11.33 6.43
C ASN A 172 9.98 -11.60 7.93
N LYS A 173 9.31 -10.80 8.75
CA LYS A 173 9.49 -10.76 10.22
C LYS A 173 9.18 -12.14 10.86
N PRO A 174 10.08 -12.69 11.70
CA PRO A 174 9.83 -13.86 12.52
C PRO A 174 9.04 -13.55 13.80
N LYS A 175 8.59 -14.59 14.50
CA LYS A 175 8.03 -14.48 15.85
C LYS A 175 9.12 -14.08 16.83
N ASP A 176 8.73 -13.53 17.98
CA ASP A 176 9.63 -13.13 19.09
C ASP A 176 10.57 -11.95 18.82
N TYR A 177 10.28 -11.17 17.77
CA TYR A 177 10.96 -9.90 17.50
C TYR A 177 10.01 -8.74 17.65
N ILE A 178 10.47 -7.64 18.26
CA ILE A 178 9.67 -6.44 18.49
C ILE A 178 9.94 -5.40 17.41
N THR A 179 8.88 -4.76 16.94
CA THR A 179 8.96 -3.69 15.93
C THR A 179 9.22 -2.34 16.60
N THR A 180 10.43 -2.15 17.12
CA THR A 180 10.91 -0.89 17.71
C THR A 180 12.34 -0.61 17.27
N ALA A 181 12.75 0.65 17.31
CA ALA A 181 14.13 1.07 17.05
C ALA A 181 15.05 0.89 18.27
N LYS A 182 14.48 1.01 19.48
CA LYS A 182 15.18 0.82 20.76
C LYS A 182 14.22 0.15 21.73
N ASP A 183 14.69 -0.88 22.42
CA ASP A 183 13.92 -1.57 23.45
C ASP A 183 14.59 -1.40 24.82
N PRO A 184 13.93 -0.75 25.80
CA PRO A 184 14.49 -0.56 27.14
C PRO A 184 14.75 -1.86 27.89
N GLU A 185 13.96 -2.91 27.61
CA GLU A 185 14.04 -4.22 28.27
C GLU A 185 15.01 -5.19 27.57
N GLY A 186 15.76 -4.73 26.56
CA GLY A 186 16.78 -5.52 25.89
C GLY A 186 16.23 -6.72 25.09
N ARG A 187 14.95 -6.72 24.73
CA ARG A 187 14.34 -7.79 23.93
C ARG A 187 14.77 -7.66 22.46
N LYS A 188 14.75 -8.78 21.72
CA LYS A 188 15.15 -8.82 20.31
C LYS A 188 14.28 -7.90 19.45
N THR A 189 14.92 -7.06 18.64
CA THR A 189 14.27 -6.07 17.77
C THR A 189 14.41 -6.45 16.30
N VAL A 190 13.48 -6.01 15.45
CA VAL A 190 13.58 -6.23 14.00
C VAL A 190 14.86 -5.65 13.38
N LEU A 191 15.48 -4.65 14.00
CA LEU A 191 16.75 -4.09 13.55
C LEU A 191 17.93 -5.04 13.78
N ASP A 192 17.84 -5.94 14.76
CA ASP A 192 18.87 -6.96 14.98
C ASP A 192 19.00 -7.94 13.80
N LEU A 193 17.91 -8.16 13.06
CA LEU A 193 17.89 -8.98 11.84
C LEU A 193 18.53 -8.29 10.63
N LEU A 194 18.76 -6.98 10.73
CA LEU A 194 19.23 -6.10 9.65
C LEU A 194 20.63 -5.55 9.92
N LYS A 195 21.33 -6.07 10.94
CA LYS A 195 22.72 -5.73 11.21
C LYS A 195 23.57 -6.05 9.97
N GLY A 196 24.32 -5.05 9.50
CA GLY A 196 25.14 -5.15 8.29
C GLY A 196 24.37 -5.05 6.97
N ALA A 197 23.06 -4.78 6.98
CA ALA A 197 22.30 -4.58 5.75
C ALA A 197 22.63 -3.23 5.08
N THR A 198 22.86 -2.19 5.87
CA THR A 198 23.17 -0.83 5.40
C THR A 198 23.81 -0.03 6.52
N ASP A 199 24.64 0.95 6.16
CA ASP A 199 25.18 1.95 7.08
C ASP A 199 24.18 3.07 7.39
N GLU A 200 23.11 3.18 6.61
CA GLU A 200 22.09 4.21 6.77
C GLU A 200 21.11 3.87 7.90
N ARG A 201 20.74 4.87 8.70
CA ARG A 201 19.73 4.72 9.75
C ARG A 201 18.32 4.45 9.19
N ILE A 202 17.89 3.19 9.23
CA ILE A 202 16.53 2.76 8.85
C ILE A 202 15.59 2.59 10.06
N TYR A 203 14.29 2.63 9.81
CA TYR A 203 13.25 2.36 10.81
C TYR A 203 12.06 1.62 10.19
N PRO A 204 11.28 0.86 10.99
CA PRO A 204 10.14 0.11 10.48
C PRO A 204 8.97 1.03 10.07
N VAL A 205 8.35 0.68 8.95
CA VAL A 205 7.13 1.31 8.42
C VAL A 205 5.93 0.62 9.05
N GLY A 206 5.36 1.27 10.05
CA GLY A 206 4.30 0.72 10.88
C GLY A 206 4.84 -0.33 11.85
N ARG A 207 3.94 -1.15 12.41
CA ARG A 207 4.30 -2.14 13.43
C ARG A 207 3.65 -3.48 13.15
N LEU A 208 4.37 -4.55 13.52
CA LEU A 208 3.80 -5.87 13.74
C LEU A 208 4.03 -6.24 15.21
N ASP A 209 3.03 -6.86 15.82
CA ASP A 209 3.16 -7.36 17.20
C ASP A 209 4.29 -8.40 17.29
N ARG A 210 4.80 -8.61 18.50
CA ARG A 210 5.89 -9.56 18.78
C ARG A 210 5.64 -10.94 18.18
N ASN A 211 4.43 -11.47 18.36
CA ASN A 211 4.02 -12.81 17.93
C ASN A 211 3.41 -12.84 16.52
N THR A 212 3.33 -11.69 15.85
CA THR A 212 2.83 -11.57 14.48
C THR A 212 4.02 -11.64 13.51
N THR A 213 3.87 -12.44 12.47
CA THR A 213 4.89 -12.67 11.45
C THR A 213 4.53 -12.01 10.13
N GLY A 214 5.46 -11.98 9.19
CA GLY A 214 5.18 -11.64 7.80
C GLY A 214 5.82 -10.34 7.34
N VAL A 215 5.29 -9.78 6.26
CA VAL A 215 5.88 -8.63 5.55
C VAL A 215 5.98 -7.42 6.46
N LEU A 216 7.18 -6.87 6.63
CA LEU A 216 7.44 -5.58 7.25
C LEU A 216 8.40 -4.80 6.38
N VAL A 217 8.08 -3.54 6.11
CA VAL A 217 8.96 -2.64 5.35
C VAL A 217 9.78 -1.82 6.32
N LEU A 218 11.05 -1.60 6.00
CA LEU A 218 11.92 -0.65 6.70
C LEU A 218 12.52 0.33 5.70
N THR A 219 12.64 1.59 6.12
CA THR A 219 13.20 2.65 5.28
C THR A 219 13.74 3.79 6.13
N ASN A 220 14.58 4.63 5.54
CA ASN A 220 14.93 5.96 6.05
C ASN A 220 14.10 7.09 5.39
N ASP A 221 13.32 6.78 4.35
CA ASP A 221 12.41 7.70 3.66
C ASP A 221 11.14 7.96 4.48
N GLY A 222 11.14 9.08 5.22
CA GLY A 222 10.05 9.44 6.14
C GLY A 222 8.75 9.78 5.45
N GLU A 223 8.80 10.26 4.21
CA GLU A 223 7.62 10.63 3.47
C GLU A 223 6.89 9.40 2.96
N LEU A 224 7.65 8.43 2.44
CA LEU A 224 7.08 7.14 2.08
C LEU A 224 6.55 6.40 3.32
N ALA A 225 7.29 6.41 4.42
CA ALA A 225 6.84 5.79 5.66
C ALA A 225 5.52 6.40 6.17
N GLN A 226 5.41 7.73 6.18
CA GLN A 226 4.18 8.43 6.55
C GLN A 226 3.03 8.03 5.62
N LYS A 227 3.26 8.04 4.30
CA LYS A 227 2.26 7.66 3.30
C LYS A 227 1.74 6.23 3.48
N LEU A 228 2.61 5.30 3.86
CA LEU A 228 2.25 3.89 4.04
C LEU A 228 1.56 3.58 5.37
N THR A 229 1.70 4.47 6.37
CA THR A 229 1.17 4.25 7.73
C THR A 229 -0.02 5.11 8.09
N HIS A 230 -0.16 6.29 7.48
CA HIS A 230 -1.20 7.22 7.87
C HIS A 230 -2.60 6.71 7.47
N PRO A 231 -3.60 6.73 8.38
CA PRO A 231 -4.92 6.15 8.11
C PRO A 231 -5.62 6.70 6.87
N SER A 232 -5.42 7.99 6.55
CA SER A 232 -6.07 8.65 5.40
C SER A 232 -5.70 8.07 4.03
N PHE A 233 -4.63 7.28 3.95
CA PHE A 233 -4.21 6.65 2.70
C PHE A 233 -4.75 5.23 2.53
N GLU A 234 -5.47 4.71 3.54
CA GLU A 234 -6.21 3.44 3.48
C GLU A 234 -5.39 2.27 2.89
N ILE A 235 -4.10 2.22 3.27
CA ILE A 235 -3.15 1.26 2.70
C ILE A 235 -3.54 -0.15 3.14
N LYS A 236 -3.92 -0.96 2.15
CA LYS A 236 -4.39 -2.33 2.35
C LYS A 236 -3.31 -3.24 2.92
N LYS A 237 -3.72 -4.10 3.84
CA LYS A 237 -2.92 -5.15 4.47
C LYS A 237 -3.71 -6.44 4.35
N ILE A 238 -3.06 -7.53 3.95
CA ILE A 238 -3.68 -8.85 3.91
C ILE A 238 -2.98 -9.74 4.93
N TYR A 239 -3.78 -10.37 5.78
CA TYR A 239 -3.33 -11.31 6.79
C TYR A 239 -3.91 -12.69 6.53
N GLU A 240 -3.09 -13.70 6.77
CA GLU A 240 -3.53 -15.07 7.02
C GLU A 240 -3.61 -15.28 8.52
N VAL A 241 -4.77 -15.75 8.99
CA VAL A 241 -5.10 -15.96 10.39
C VAL A 241 -5.40 -17.43 10.59
N ARG A 242 -4.69 -18.09 11.52
CA ARG A 242 -5.01 -19.45 11.95
C ARG A 242 -5.62 -19.40 13.34
N LEU A 243 -6.82 -19.97 13.46
CA LEU A 243 -7.64 -19.94 14.66
C LEU A 243 -7.62 -21.29 15.39
N ASP A 244 -8.17 -21.33 16.60
CA ASP A 244 -8.38 -22.53 17.42
C ASP A 244 -9.39 -23.51 16.81
N LYS A 245 -10.39 -22.99 16.10
CA LYS A 245 -11.51 -23.77 15.56
C LYS A 245 -11.98 -23.23 14.20
N PRO A 246 -12.72 -24.04 13.42
CA PRO A 246 -13.31 -23.60 12.15
C PRO A 246 -14.24 -22.40 12.30
N VAL A 247 -14.15 -21.44 11.39
CA VAL A 247 -15.02 -20.25 11.40
C VAL A 247 -16.33 -20.55 10.70
N ALA A 248 -17.43 -20.12 11.31
CA ALA A 248 -18.75 -20.20 10.68
C ALA A 248 -18.90 -19.13 9.59
N LYS A 249 -19.59 -19.46 8.49
CA LYS A 249 -19.86 -18.49 7.41
C LYS A 249 -20.58 -17.23 7.90
N LYS A 250 -21.48 -17.37 8.87
CA LYS A 250 -22.19 -16.25 9.51
C LYS A 250 -21.22 -15.24 10.13
N ASP A 251 -20.13 -15.71 10.73
CA ASP A 251 -19.16 -14.85 11.39
C ASP A 251 -18.28 -14.12 10.37
N LEU A 252 -17.96 -14.76 9.24
CA LEU A 252 -17.34 -14.07 8.11
C LEU A 252 -18.23 -12.94 7.58
N GLU A 253 -19.54 -13.19 7.45
CA GLU A 253 -20.51 -12.16 7.06
C GLU A 253 -20.59 -11.03 8.09
N ALA A 254 -20.49 -11.34 9.39
CA ALA A 254 -20.44 -10.33 10.45
C ALA A 254 -19.16 -9.47 10.38
N ILE A 255 -18.00 -10.07 10.10
CA ILE A 255 -16.73 -9.34 9.93
C ILE A 255 -16.80 -8.36 8.75
N LEU A 256 -17.47 -8.74 7.65
CA LEU A 256 -17.68 -7.89 6.48
C LEU A 256 -18.70 -6.77 6.75
N ALA A 257 -19.81 -7.11 7.41
CA ALA A 257 -20.83 -6.13 7.79
C ALA A 257 -20.30 -5.13 8.84
N GLY A 258 -19.33 -5.56 9.65
CA GLY A 258 -18.66 -4.81 10.68
C GLY A 258 -19.07 -5.23 12.09
N VAL A 259 -18.14 -5.05 13.03
CA VAL A 259 -18.26 -5.37 14.44
C VAL A 259 -17.92 -4.13 15.27
N THR A 260 -18.58 -3.97 16.41
CA THR A 260 -18.29 -2.89 17.36
C THR A 260 -17.33 -3.41 18.42
N LEU A 261 -16.10 -2.93 18.40
CA LEU A 261 -15.10 -3.20 19.42
C LEU A 261 -15.12 -2.09 20.49
N GLU A 262 -14.33 -2.28 21.54
CA GLU A 262 -14.13 -1.36 22.67
C GLU A 262 -13.77 0.07 22.24
N ASP A 263 -12.99 0.19 21.16
CA ASP A 263 -12.53 1.46 20.62
C ASP A 263 -13.40 1.96 19.44
N GLY A 264 -14.47 1.25 19.09
CA GLY A 264 -15.48 1.66 18.11
C GLY A 264 -15.71 0.65 16.98
N PHE A 265 -16.51 1.06 16.00
CA PHE A 265 -16.88 0.24 14.84
C PHE A 265 -15.69 -0.06 13.91
N ILE A 266 -15.64 -1.28 13.38
CA ILE A 266 -14.66 -1.70 12.38
C ILE A 266 -15.25 -2.79 11.48
N ASN A 267 -14.87 -2.79 10.21
CA ASN A 267 -15.18 -3.86 9.26
C ASN A 267 -13.92 -4.24 8.47
N ALA A 268 -13.89 -5.46 7.95
CA ALA A 268 -12.86 -5.88 6.98
C ALA A 268 -13.22 -5.42 5.57
N ASP A 269 -12.22 -5.19 4.74
CA ASP A 269 -12.41 -4.89 3.32
C ASP A 269 -12.80 -6.15 2.54
N ALA A 270 -12.18 -7.27 2.91
CA ALA A 270 -12.51 -8.60 2.41
C ALA A 270 -12.15 -9.65 3.47
N VAL A 271 -12.90 -10.75 3.49
CA VAL A 271 -12.60 -11.92 4.32
C VAL A 271 -13.03 -13.19 3.60
N SER A 272 -12.22 -14.22 3.65
CA SER A 272 -12.54 -15.52 3.06
C SER A 272 -11.77 -16.64 3.75
N TYR A 273 -12.23 -17.89 3.58
CA TYR A 273 -11.38 -19.03 3.89
C TYR A 273 -10.15 -18.99 2.98
N ALA A 274 -8.96 -19.04 3.57
CA ALA A 274 -7.71 -19.09 2.80
C ALA A 274 -7.42 -20.51 2.28
N ASP A 275 -7.92 -21.52 2.99
CA ASP A 275 -7.89 -22.92 2.59
C ASP A 275 -9.33 -23.45 2.48
N ALA A 276 -9.64 -24.12 1.36
CA ALA A 276 -10.95 -24.73 1.14
C ALA A 276 -11.19 -25.96 2.03
N LYS A 277 -10.12 -26.65 2.44
CA LYS A 277 -10.17 -27.84 3.28
C LYS A 277 -10.11 -27.50 4.77
N ASP A 278 -9.39 -26.44 5.13
CA ASP A 278 -9.22 -26.00 6.51
C ASP A 278 -9.91 -24.65 6.78
N LYS A 279 -11.14 -24.72 7.28
CA LYS A 279 -11.96 -23.55 7.64
C LYS A 279 -11.48 -22.81 8.89
N SER A 280 -10.41 -23.26 9.55
CA SER A 280 -9.75 -22.51 10.64
C SER A 280 -8.74 -21.48 10.14
N VAL A 281 -8.44 -21.47 8.84
CA VAL A 281 -7.48 -20.55 8.20
C VAL A 281 -8.22 -19.51 7.37
N ILE A 282 -8.11 -18.26 7.77
CA ILE A 282 -8.85 -17.13 7.19
C ILE A 282 -7.89 -16.11 6.58
N GLY A 283 -8.18 -15.70 5.36
CA GLY A 283 -7.60 -14.51 4.74
C GLY A 283 -8.45 -13.30 5.09
N ILE A 284 -7.84 -12.24 5.62
CA ILE A 284 -8.51 -10.97 5.95
C ILE A 284 -7.74 -9.80 5.36
N GLU A 285 -8.43 -8.97 4.59
CA GLU A 285 -7.94 -7.70 4.06
C GLU A 285 -8.48 -6.55 4.94
N ILE A 286 -7.59 -5.66 5.36
CA ILE A 286 -7.95 -4.50 6.18
C ILE A 286 -6.99 -3.34 5.92
N HIS A 287 -7.55 -2.14 5.77
CA HIS A 287 -6.77 -0.90 5.68
C HIS A 287 -6.47 -0.27 7.06
N SER A 288 -7.27 -0.57 8.08
CA SER A 288 -7.09 -0.08 9.44
C SER A 288 -5.74 -0.50 10.07
N GLY A 289 -5.15 0.42 10.82
CA GLY A 289 -3.89 0.24 11.56
C GLY A 289 -4.05 0.21 13.08
N ARG A 290 -5.28 0.04 13.59
CA ARG A 290 -5.58 0.02 15.03
C ARG A 290 -4.84 -1.11 15.74
N ASN A 291 -4.54 -0.91 17.02
CA ASN A 291 -3.80 -1.89 17.81
C ASN A 291 -4.52 -3.26 17.81
N ARG A 292 -3.78 -4.31 17.46
CA ARG A 292 -4.22 -5.72 17.47
C ARG A 292 -5.57 -5.96 16.78
N ILE A 293 -5.93 -5.15 15.79
CA ILE A 293 -7.30 -5.08 15.27
C ILE A 293 -7.83 -6.43 14.76
N VAL A 294 -7.00 -7.17 14.02
CA VAL A 294 -7.38 -8.49 13.49
C VAL A 294 -7.65 -9.47 14.63
N ARG A 295 -6.81 -9.48 15.67
CA ARG A 295 -7.01 -10.36 16.83
C ARG A 295 -8.29 -10.02 17.57
N ARG A 296 -8.52 -8.74 17.83
CA ARG A 296 -9.72 -8.27 18.56
C ARG A 296 -11.02 -8.57 17.80
N ILE A 297 -11.01 -8.51 16.47
CA ILE A 297 -12.17 -8.92 15.66
C ILE A 297 -12.53 -10.39 15.90
N PHE A 298 -11.54 -11.29 15.83
CA PHE A 298 -11.78 -12.72 16.04
C PHE A 298 -12.08 -13.07 17.51
N GLU A 299 -11.38 -12.45 18.46
CA GLU A 299 -11.61 -12.59 19.90
C GLU A 299 -13.03 -12.16 20.29
N HIS A 300 -13.53 -11.05 19.72
CA HIS A 300 -14.91 -10.59 19.92
C HIS A 300 -15.98 -11.59 19.46
N LEU A 301 -15.66 -12.39 18.44
CA LEU A 301 -16.54 -13.45 17.93
C LEU A 301 -16.30 -14.81 18.62
N GLY A 302 -15.44 -14.83 19.65
CA GLY A 302 -15.16 -16.03 20.45
C GLY A 302 -14.15 -16.99 19.83
N TYR A 303 -13.23 -16.50 19.01
CA TYR A 303 -12.14 -17.28 18.42
C TYR A 303 -10.77 -16.84 18.95
N ASP A 304 -9.87 -17.80 19.14
CA ASP A 304 -8.50 -17.55 19.57
C ASP A 304 -7.54 -17.55 18.39
N VAL A 305 -6.81 -16.45 18.19
CA VAL A 305 -5.80 -16.35 17.12
C VAL A 305 -4.49 -17.04 17.52
N LYS A 306 -4.29 -18.27 17.03
CA LYS A 306 -3.06 -19.06 17.24
C LYS A 306 -1.88 -18.57 16.39
N ASN A 307 -2.14 -18.18 15.15
CA ASN A 307 -1.13 -17.58 14.29
C ASN A 307 -1.69 -16.41 13.50
N LEU A 308 -0.87 -15.36 13.34
CA LEU A 308 -1.21 -14.21 12.53
C LEU A 308 0.00 -13.86 11.67
N ASP A 309 -0.20 -13.91 10.36
CA ASP A 309 0.85 -13.64 9.40
C ASP A 309 0.40 -12.60 8.39
N ARG A 310 1.13 -11.48 8.29
CA ARG A 310 0.89 -10.48 7.24
C ARG A 310 1.51 -10.96 5.94
N VAL A 311 0.70 -11.51 5.06
CA VAL A 311 1.14 -12.04 3.76
C VAL A 311 1.42 -10.94 2.74
N MET A 312 0.70 -9.81 2.85
CA MET A 312 0.85 -8.66 1.97
C MET A 312 0.74 -7.33 2.73
N PHE A 313 1.56 -6.35 2.32
CA PHE A 313 1.47 -4.96 2.76
C PHE A 313 1.74 -4.03 1.59
N ALA A 314 0.82 -3.12 1.26
CA ALA A 314 1.02 -2.13 0.19
C ALA A 314 1.47 -2.76 -1.15
N ASN A 315 0.78 -3.83 -1.57
CA ASN A 315 1.10 -4.66 -2.75
C ASN A 315 2.45 -5.40 -2.72
N LEU A 316 3.19 -5.32 -1.62
CA LEU A 316 4.40 -6.12 -1.41
C LEU A 316 4.06 -7.43 -0.73
N THR A 317 4.69 -8.50 -1.19
CA THR A 317 4.55 -9.84 -0.61
C THR A 317 5.90 -10.36 -0.12
N LYS A 318 5.85 -11.34 0.78
CA LYS A 318 7.03 -12.08 1.28
C LYS A 318 7.50 -13.18 0.31
N LYS A 319 7.04 -13.18 -0.95
CA LYS A 319 7.42 -14.20 -1.93
C LYS A 319 8.94 -14.18 -2.12
N ASN A 320 9.55 -15.36 -2.09
CA ASN A 320 11.00 -15.57 -2.21
C ASN A 320 11.83 -14.89 -1.10
N VAL A 321 11.25 -14.67 0.07
CA VAL A 321 11.96 -14.18 1.25
C VAL A 321 11.63 -15.09 2.44
N ASP A 322 12.61 -15.89 2.85
CA ASP A 322 12.41 -16.81 3.98
C ASP A 322 12.16 -16.07 5.28
N ARG A 323 11.60 -16.77 6.26
CA ARG A 323 11.34 -16.20 7.58
C ARG A 323 12.65 -15.72 8.23
N GLY A 324 12.65 -14.51 8.80
CA GLY A 324 13.84 -13.91 9.39
C GLY A 324 14.77 -13.23 8.39
N LYS A 325 14.62 -13.52 7.08
CA LYS A 325 15.42 -12.91 6.03
C LYS A 325 14.76 -11.66 5.47
N TRP A 326 15.57 -10.88 4.77
CA TRP A 326 15.18 -9.63 4.15
C TRP A 326 15.79 -9.51 2.76
N ARG A 327 15.27 -8.58 1.97
CA ARG A 327 15.85 -8.14 0.70
C ARG A 327 15.60 -6.66 0.48
N PHE A 328 16.40 -6.04 -0.37
CA PHE A 328 16.08 -4.72 -0.87
C PHE A 328 14.83 -4.76 -1.77
N LEU A 329 14.04 -3.68 -1.73
CA LEU A 329 13.00 -3.49 -2.72
C LEU A 329 13.63 -3.15 -4.08
N THR A 330 13.02 -3.66 -5.13
CA THR A 330 13.38 -3.28 -6.50
C THR A 330 12.91 -1.87 -6.81
N GLU A 331 13.54 -1.19 -7.76
CA GLU A 331 13.11 0.14 -8.19
C GLU A 331 11.64 0.18 -8.64
N LYS A 332 11.17 -0.91 -9.26
CA LYS A 332 9.76 -1.05 -9.68
C LYS A 332 8.83 -1.06 -8.47
N GLU A 333 9.16 -1.80 -7.43
CA GLU A 333 8.39 -1.83 -6.17
C GLU A 333 8.40 -0.47 -5.49
N VAL A 334 9.57 0.18 -5.38
CA VAL A 334 9.69 1.53 -4.79
C VAL A 334 8.83 2.53 -5.56
N ARG A 335 8.87 2.49 -6.90
CA ARG A 335 8.03 3.34 -7.75
C ARG A 335 6.54 3.09 -7.49
N LEU A 336 6.11 1.83 -7.45
CA LEU A 336 4.71 1.48 -7.16
C LEU A 336 4.27 2.05 -5.80
N LEU A 337 5.11 1.96 -4.76
CA LEU A 337 4.80 2.54 -3.46
C LEU A 337 4.70 4.08 -3.51
N LYS A 338 5.64 4.75 -4.18
CA LYS A 338 5.66 6.22 -4.29
C LYS A 338 4.46 6.76 -5.06
N TYR A 339 3.99 6.08 -6.10
CA TYR A 339 2.91 6.55 -6.96
C TYR A 339 1.53 5.91 -6.66
N MET A 340 1.42 5.08 -5.62
CA MET A 340 0.18 4.36 -5.26
C MET A 340 -1.07 5.27 -5.14
N ASN A 341 -0.91 6.53 -4.71
CA ASN A 341 -2.03 7.40 -4.33
C ASN A 341 -2.38 8.51 -5.35
N LYS A 342 -1.68 8.66 -6.48
CA LYS A 342 -2.05 9.72 -7.46
C LYS A 342 -3.24 9.33 -8.36
N SER A 343 -3.58 8.04 -8.43
CA SER A 343 -4.61 7.54 -9.37
C SER A 343 -5.88 7.01 -8.70
N PHE A 344 -5.85 6.73 -7.38
CA PHE A 344 -6.97 6.16 -6.65
C PHE A 344 -7.81 7.20 -5.89
N VAL A 345 -7.30 8.41 -5.65
CA VAL A 345 -8.09 9.56 -5.19
C VAL A 345 -8.73 10.25 -6.40
N ARG A 346 -9.51 9.50 -7.19
CA ARG A 346 -10.49 10.18 -8.05
C ARG A 346 -11.62 10.54 -7.09
N ASN A 347 -11.58 11.79 -6.60
CA ASN A 347 -12.64 12.38 -5.79
C ASN A 347 -13.99 11.93 -6.37
N LYS A 348 -14.75 11.19 -5.57
CA LYS A 348 -16.20 11.10 -5.75
C LYS A 348 -16.68 12.54 -5.56
N LYS A 349 -16.79 13.31 -6.65
CA LYS A 349 -17.55 14.55 -6.62
C LYS A 349 -18.96 14.14 -6.22
N GLU A 350 -19.42 14.71 -5.13
CA GLU A 350 -20.82 14.69 -4.70
C GLU A 350 -21.66 15.23 -5.87
N GLU A 351 -22.64 14.43 -6.31
CA GLU A 351 -23.80 14.87 -7.10
C GLU A 351 -24.97 15.10 -6.15
#